data_AF-A0A168J1U7-F1
#
_entry.id   AF-A0A168J1U7-F1
#
_cell.length_a   1.000
_cell.length_b   1.000
_cell.length_c   1.000
_cell.angle_alpha   90.00
_cell.angle_beta   90.00
_cell.angle_gamma   90.00
#
_symmetry.space_group_name_H-M   'P 1'
#
loop_
_entity.id
_entity.type
_entity.pdbx_description
1 polymer ?
#
loop_
_entity_poly.entity_id
_entity_poly.type
_entity_poly.pdbx_seq_one_letter_code
_entity_poly.pdbx_strand_id
1 'polypeptide(L)'
;MPPETQAIADMYGESSNAISPLLQRIRNMWEFANLCQWIYIFGKAAKIDDTLEIEDIETECLKPSSTVLSDIALALLKLVSSHRGLNHEILDDQLRKEYISKLPNENPLGDGVKVSRSFCDLDTPTKVLLRPTELYDSGANNIALR
;
A
#
# COMPACT_ATOMS: atom_id res chain seq x y z
N MET A 1 -2.45 55.83 3.48
CA MET A 1 -3.14 54.60 3.05
C MET A 1 -3.59 54.78 1.61
N PRO A 2 -3.19 53.86 0.72
CA PRO A 2 -4.09 53.36 -0.31
C PRO A 2 -4.28 51.84 -0.15
N PRO A 3 -5.49 51.30 -0.39
CA PRO A 3 -5.76 49.86 -0.35
C PRO A 3 -5.79 49.31 -1.78
N GLU A 4 -4.63 49.21 -2.44
CA GLU A 4 -4.59 48.69 -3.83
C GLU A 4 -3.54 47.59 -4.04
N THR A 5 -3.00 47.03 -2.96
CA THR A 5 -2.08 45.88 -3.05
C THR A 5 -2.71 44.59 -2.54
N GLN A 6 -3.83 44.66 -1.79
CA GLN A 6 -4.47 43.45 -1.24
C GLN A 6 -5.38 42.72 -2.23
N ALA A 7 -6.00 43.43 -3.19
CA ALA A 7 -6.98 42.83 -4.11
C ALA A 7 -6.36 41.95 -5.21
N ILE A 8 -5.06 42.09 -5.49
CA ILE A 8 -4.36 41.28 -6.51
C ILE A 8 -3.87 39.96 -5.91
N ALA A 9 -3.58 39.93 -4.60
CA ALA A 9 -3.18 38.71 -3.90
C ALA A 9 -4.33 37.70 -3.79
N ASP A 10 -5.57 38.19 -3.63
CA ASP A 10 -6.76 37.33 -3.45
C ASP A 10 -7.32 36.76 -4.77
N MET A 11 -6.78 37.17 -5.94
CA MET A 11 -7.25 36.71 -7.26
C MET A 11 -6.41 35.61 -7.91
N TYR A 12 -5.18 35.38 -7.43
CA TYR A 12 -4.42 34.19 -7.76
C TYR A 12 -4.71 33.13 -6.70
N GLY A 13 -5.86 32.49 -6.85
CA GLY A 13 -6.24 31.33 -6.06
C GLY A 13 -5.05 30.38 -5.95
N GLU A 14 -4.51 30.29 -4.75
CA GLU A 14 -3.42 29.42 -4.34
C GLU A 14 -3.92 27.98 -4.51
N SER A 15 -3.87 27.50 -5.75
CA SER A 15 -4.23 26.14 -6.12
C SER A 15 -3.19 25.22 -5.49
N SER A 16 -3.47 24.80 -4.27
CA SER A 16 -3.16 23.50 -3.67
C SER A 16 -2.08 22.69 -4.41
N ASN A 17 -0.82 23.16 -4.34
CA ASN A 17 0.34 22.40 -4.79
C ASN A 17 1.15 21.86 -3.59
N ALA A 18 0.61 21.99 -2.38
CA ALA A 18 1.15 21.36 -1.20
C ALA A 18 0.81 19.87 -1.24
N ILE A 19 1.74 19.07 -1.76
CA ILE A 19 1.69 17.60 -1.68
C ILE A 19 1.48 17.22 -0.21
N SER A 20 0.44 16.42 0.07
CA SER A 20 0.18 15.93 1.42
C SER A 20 1.44 15.27 2.00
N PRO A 21 1.84 15.54 3.25
CA PRO A 21 3.00 14.89 3.88
C PRO A 21 2.93 13.36 3.82
N LEU A 22 1.71 12.80 3.87
CA LEU A 22 1.48 11.36 3.70
C LEU A 22 1.83 10.90 2.28
N LEU A 23 1.39 11.64 1.25
CA LEU A 23 1.70 11.32 -0.14
C LEU A 23 3.21 11.39 -0.39
N GLN A 24 3.87 12.42 0.14
CA GLN A 24 5.32 12.56 0.05
C GLN A 24 6.04 11.38 0.72
N ARG A 25 5.55 10.91 1.87
CA ARG A 25 6.10 9.72 2.54
C ARG A 25 5.95 8.47 1.67
N ILE A 26 4.76 8.25 1.10
CA ILE A 26 4.47 7.07 0.27
C ILE A 26 5.31 7.06 -1.01
N ARG A 27 5.43 8.19 -1.70
CA ARG A 27 6.29 8.33 -2.89
C ARG A 27 7.78 8.05 -2.62
N ASN A 28 8.22 8.25 -1.38
CA ASN A 28 9.59 7.96 -0.96
C ASN A 28 9.80 6.52 -0.46
N MET A 29 8.77 5.68 -0.42
CA MET A 29 8.88 4.27 -0.05
C MET A 29 9.26 3.43 -1.27
N TRP A 30 10.35 2.67 -1.16
CA TRP A 30 10.72 1.73 -2.20
C TRP A 30 9.67 0.61 -2.34
N GLU A 31 8.97 0.28 -1.26
CA GLU A 31 7.86 -0.67 -1.25
C GLU A 31 6.73 -0.21 -2.17
N PHE A 32 6.43 1.09 -2.17
CA PHE A 32 5.42 1.67 -3.04
C PHE A 32 5.82 1.57 -4.51
N ALA A 33 7.05 1.98 -4.83
CA ALA A 33 7.59 1.87 -6.19
C ALA A 33 7.56 0.42 -6.70
N ASN A 34 7.93 -0.54 -5.85
CA ASN A 34 7.89 -1.96 -6.19
C ASN A 34 6.47 -2.48 -6.38
N LEU A 35 5.51 -2.06 -5.55
CA LEU A 35 4.11 -2.43 -5.70
C LEU A 35 3.55 -1.94 -7.04
N CYS A 36 3.77 -0.66 -7.37
CA CYS A 36 3.34 -0.08 -8.65
C CYS A 36 3.98 -0.80 -9.84
N GLN A 37 5.29 -1.06 -9.78
CA GLN A 37 5.99 -1.80 -10.84
C GLN A 37 5.45 -3.22 -11.00
N TRP A 38 5.15 -3.91 -9.90
CA TRP A 38 4.60 -5.25 -9.94
C TRP A 38 3.19 -5.25 -10.54
N ILE A 39 2.33 -4.30 -10.16
CA ILE A 39 0.98 -4.13 -10.73
C ILE A 39 1.08 -3.84 -12.23
N TYR A 40 2.01 -2.98 -12.65
CA TYR A 40 2.23 -2.68 -14.06
C TYR A 40 2.62 -3.93 -14.87
N ILE A 41 3.49 -4.79 -14.33
CA ILE A 41 3.96 -6.01 -15.05
C ILE A 41 2.91 -7.13 -15.00
N PHE A 42 2.30 -7.36 -13.83
CA PHE A 42 1.53 -8.59 -13.53
C PHE A 42 0.06 -8.34 -13.19
N GLY A 43 -0.38 -7.08 -13.07
CA GLY A 43 -1.73 -6.72 -12.61
C GLY A 43 -2.83 -7.41 -13.41
N LYS A 44 -2.71 -7.42 -14.74
CA LYS A 44 -3.64 -8.14 -15.62
C LYS A 44 -3.74 -9.63 -15.33
N ALA A 45 -2.61 -10.29 -15.07
CA ALA A 45 -2.58 -11.71 -14.71
C ALA A 45 -3.19 -11.96 -13.31
N ALA A 46 -3.02 -11.00 -12.41
CA ALA A 46 -3.59 -10.99 -11.07
C ALA A 46 -5.07 -10.55 -11.04
N LYS A 47 -5.67 -10.21 -12.19
CA LYS A 47 -7.03 -9.67 -12.32
C LYS A 47 -7.24 -8.34 -11.58
N ILE A 48 -6.19 -7.54 -11.49
CA ILE A 48 -6.27 -6.12 -11.12
C ILE A 48 -6.70 -5.35 -12.36
N ASP A 49 -7.47 -4.27 -12.16
CA ASP A 49 -7.91 -3.37 -13.23
C ASP A 49 -6.71 -2.85 -14.04
N ASP A 50 -6.76 -2.98 -15.36
CA ASP A 50 -5.66 -2.58 -16.26
C ASP A 50 -5.67 -1.09 -16.59
N THR A 51 -6.71 -0.36 -16.18
CA THR A 51 -6.74 1.11 -16.25
C THR A 51 -6.17 1.78 -15.01
N LEU A 52 -5.73 1.01 -14.00
CA LEU A 52 -5.23 1.55 -12.75
C LEU A 52 -3.82 2.16 -12.94
N GLU A 53 -3.73 3.49 -12.91
CA GLU A 53 -2.46 4.22 -13.02
C GLU A 53 -1.83 4.52 -11.65
N ILE A 54 -0.57 4.97 -11.64
CA ILE A 54 0.15 5.26 -10.39
C ILE A 54 -0.58 6.36 -9.60
N GLU A 55 -1.05 7.39 -10.29
CA GLU A 55 -1.81 8.52 -9.76
C GLU A 55 -3.11 8.08 -9.09
N ASP A 56 -3.76 7.03 -9.61
CA ASP A 56 -4.95 6.44 -8.99
C ASP A 56 -4.59 5.75 -7.67
N ILE A 57 -3.53 4.94 -7.66
CA ILE A 57 -3.06 4.25 -6.46
C ILE A 57 -2.65 5.27 -5.38
N GLU A 58 -1.97 6.34 -5.76
CA GLU A 58 -1.63 7.44 -4.86
C GLU A 58 -2.87 8.11 -4.26
N THR A 59 -3.89 8.34 -5.08
CA THR A 59 -5.16 8.92 -4.62
C THR A 59 -5.87 7.98 -3.65
N GLU A 60 -5.90 6.67 -3.95
CA GLU A 60 -6.45 5.63 -3.09
C GLU A 60 -5.71 5.51 -1.76
N CYS A 61 -4.39 5.69 -1.78
CA CYS A 61 -3.54 5.75 -0.60
C CYS A 61 -3.88 6.90 0.38
N LEU A 62 -4.49 7.97 -0.11
CA LEU A 62 -4.94 9.09 0.73
C LEU A 62 -6.35 8.90 1.30
N LYS A 63 -7.09 7.87 0.84
CA LYS A 63 -8.44 7.58 1.34
C LYS A 63 -8.35 6.74 2.62
N PRO A 64 -9.12 7.08 3.68
CA PRO A 64 -9.11 6.28 4.91
C PRO A 64 -9.59 4.84 4.69
N SER A 65 -10.58 4.64 3.80
CA SER A 65 -11.17 3.34 3.50
C SER A 65 -11.21 3.09 1.98
N SER A 66 -10.04 2.81 1.40
CA SER A 66 -9.93 2.46 -0.03
C SER A 66 -10.37 1.01 -0.27
N THR A 67 -11.37 0.84 -1.13
CA THR A 67 -11.76 -0.48 -1.66
C THR A 67 -10.71 -1.01 -2.62
N VAL A 68 -10.11 -0.14 -3.44
CA VAL A 68 -9.07 -0.51 -4.42
C VAL A 68 -7.85 -1.13 -3.74
N LEU A 69 -7.37 -0.54 -2.64
CA LEU A 69 -6.26 -1.15 -1.88
C LEU A 69 -6.64 -2.51 -1.29
N SER A 70 -7.90 -2.69 -0.92
CA SER A 70 -8.41 -3.99 -0.43
C SER A 70 -8.50 -5.02 -1.55
N ASP A 71 -8.89 -4.59 -2.76
CA ASP A 71 -8.93 -5.43 -3.96
C ASP A 71 -7.52 -5.87 -4.38
N ILE A 72 -6.55 -4.94 -4.36
CA ILE A 72 -5.13 -5.23 -4.61
C ILE A 72 -4.60 -6.22 -3.56
N ALA A 73 -4.86 -5.99 -2.27
CA ALA A 73 -4.44 -6.89 -1.21
C ALA A 73 -5.02 -8.31 -1.40
N LEU A 74 -6.30 -8.41 -1.77
CA LEU A 74 -6.95 -9.69 -2.06
C LEU A 74 -6.37 -10.37 -3.32
N ALA A 75 -6.06 -9.60 -4.36
CA ALA A 75 -5.43 -10.13 -5.58
C ALA A 75 -4.03 -10.70 -5.29
N LEU A 76 -3.22 -9.98 -4.52
CA LEU A 76 -1.91 -10.45 -4.06
C LEU A 76 -2.04 -11.69 -3.18
N LEU A 77 -2.99 -11.69 -2.24
CA LEU A 77 -3.21 -12.82 -1.34
C LEU A 77 -3.59 -14.10 -2.09
N LYS A 78 -4.41 -13.99 -3.15
CA LYS A 78 -4.79 -15.12 -4.02
C LYS A 78 -3.61 -15.77 -4.73
N LEU A 79 -2.51 -15.04 -4.92
CA LEU A 79 -1.30 -15.56 -5.57
C LEU A 79 -0.40 -16.32 -4.59
N VAL A 80 -0.39 -15.93 -3.31
CA VAL A 80 0.50 -16.50 -2.31
C VAL A 80 -0.17 -17.53 -1.41
N SER A 81 -1.50 -17.55 -1.35
CA SER A 81 -2.28 -18.44 -0.51
C SER A 81 -2.84 -19.62 -1.30
N SER A 82 -2.80 -20.81 -0.71
CA SER A 82 -3.44 -22.01 -1.26
C SER A 82 -4.94 -22.10 -0.93
N HIS A 83 -5.49 -21.14 -0.18
CA HIS A 83 -6.89 -21.17 0.24
C HIS A 83 -7.83 -20.90 -0.95
N ARG A 84 -8.72 -21.86 -1.24
CA ARG A 84 -9.75 -21.69 -2.28
C ARG A 84 -10.89 -20.82 -1.75
N GLY A 85 -11.45 -19.97 -2.61
CA GLY A 85 -12.61 -19.15 -2.25
C GLY A 85 -12.28 -17.85 -1.51
N LEU A 86 -11.04 -17.36 -1.61
CA LEU A 86 -10.63 -16.05 -1.07
C LEU A 86 -11.55 -14.91 -1.54
N ASN A 87 -12.15 -14.24 -0.57
CA ASN A 87 -13.00 -13.06 -0.71
C ASN A 87 -12.63 -12.03 0.38
N HIS A 88 -13.31 -10.87 0.37
CA HIS A 88 -13.03 -9.80 1.34
C HIS A 88 -13.39 -10.16 2.78
N GLU A 89 -14.40 -11.02 3.00
CA GLU A 89 -14.85 -11.41 4.35
C GLU A 89 -13.77 -12.16 5.12
N ILE A 90 -12.95 -12.95 4.42
CA ILE A 90 -11.86 -13.74 5.01
C ILE A 90 -10.47 -13.15 4.76
N LEU A 91 -10.39 -11.95 4.17
CA LEU A 91 -9.12 -11.31 3.82
C LEU A 91 -8.21 -11.17 5.04
N ASP A 92 -8.71 -10.57 6.11
CA ASP A 92 -7.92 -10.27 7.31
C ASP A 92 -7.38 -11.55 7.97
N ASP A 93 -8.22 -12.59 8.07
CA ASP A 93 -7.85 -13.86 8.68
C ASP A 93 -6.81 -14.62 7.87
N GLN A 94 -6.94 -14.61 6.54
CA GLN A 94 -6.01 -15.29 5.66
C GLN A 94 -4.70 -14.53 5.55
N LEU A 95 -4.75 -13.20 5.45
CA LEU A 95 -3.56 -12.35 5.46
C LEU A 95 -2.79 -12.52 6.78
N ARG A 96 -3.50 -12.58 7.91
CA ARG A 96 -2.90 -12.85 9.23
C ARG A 96 -2.18 -14.20 9.27
N LYS A 97 -2.76 -15.25 8.70
CA LYS A 97 -2.12 -16.58 8.62
C LYS A 97 -0.86 -16.56 7.77
N GLU A 98 -0.90 -15.89 6.62
CA GLU A 98 0.29 -15.73 5.76
C GLU A 98 1.40 -14.98 6.51
N TYR A 99 1.06 -13.91 7.23
CA TYR A 99 2.01 -13.20 8.09
C TYR A 99 2.55 -14.08 9.21
N ILE A 100 1.72 -14.83 9.94
CA ILE A 100 2.21 -15.71 11.01
C ILE A 100 3.16 -16.77 10.44
N SER A 101 2.88 -17.28 9.24
CA SER A 101 3.71 -18.31 8.60
C SER A 101 5.04 -17.78 8.09
N LYS A 102 5.09 -16.54 7.58
CA LYS A 102 6.27 -15.99 6.88
C LYS A 102 7.02 -14.93 7.70
N LEU A 103 6.30 -14.19 8.55
CA LEU A 103 6.76 -13.03 9.31
C LEU A 103 6.09 -12.94 10.69
N PRO A 104 6.27 -13.93 11.58
CA PRO A 104 5.55 -14.01 12.84
C PRO A 104 5.77 -12.80 13.76
N ASN A 105 6.92 -12.11 13.65
CA ASN A 105 7.28 -10.98 14.50
C ASN A 105 6.86 -9.61 13.94
N GLU A 106 6.47 -9.53 12.67
CA GLU A 106 6.16 -8.27 11.96
C GLU A 106 4.71 -8.20 11.49
N ASN A 107 3.80 -8.98 12.07
CA ASN A 107 2.41 -9.05 11.61
C ASN A 107 1.62 -7.78 11.99
N PRO A 108 1.24 -6.94 11.01
CA PRO A 108 0.47 -5.72 11.29
C PRO A 108 -0.97 -6.02 11.76
N LEU A 109 -1.54 -7.19 11.44
CA LEU A 109 -2.90 -7.57 11.80
C LEU A 109 -3.01 -8.17 13.21
N GLY A 110 -1.87 -8.40 13.88
CA GLY A 110 -1.78 -9.05 15.18
C GLY A 110 -1.93 -10.58 15.12
N ASP A 111 -1.83 -11.25 16.26
CA ASP A 111 -1.88 -12.71 16.38
C ASP A 111 -3.31 -13.30 16.36
N GLY A 112 -4.33 -12.45 16.36
CA GLY A 112 -5.75 -12.85 16.39
C GLY A 112 -6.22 -13.31 17.77
N VAL A 113 -5.33 -13.38 18.77
CA VAL A 113 -5.65 -13.79 20.15
C VAL A 113 -5.58 -12.59 21.09
N LYS A 114 -4.47 -11.86 21.06
CA LYS A 114 -4.23 -10.65 21.86
C LYS A 114 -4.54 -9.39 21.09
N VAL A 115 -4.22 -9.37 19.80
CA VAL A 115 -4.44 -8.22 18.92
C VAL A 115 -5.06 -8.71 17.62
N SER A 116 -6.18 -8.12 17.24
CA SER A 116 -6.83 -8.35 15.96
C SER A 116 -7.18 -6.99 15.35
N ARG A 117 -6.51 -6.64 14.25
CA ARG A 117 -6.79 -5.45 13.45
C ARG A 117 -7.29 -5.87 12.07
N SER A 118 -8.13 -5.04 11.46
CA SER A 118 -8.54 -5.19 10.05
C SER A 118 -7.53 -4.52 9.12
N PHE A 119 -7.34 -5.07 7.92
CA PHE A 119 -6.53 -4.43 6.88
C PHE A 119 -7.02 -3.01 6.59
N CYS A 120 -8.34 -2.79 6.55
CA CYS A 120 -8.94 -1.49 6.31
C CYS A 120 -8.52 -0.42 7.33
N ASP A 121 -8.26 -0.81 8.56
CA ASP A 121 -7.92 0.09 9.67
C ASP A 121 -6.42 0.38 9.76
N LEU A 122 -5.59 -0.30 8.96
CA LEU A 122 -4.15 -0.03 8.92
C LEU A 122 -3.87 1.32 8.26
N ASP A 123 -2.82 1.99 8.72
CA ASP A 123 -2.31 3.18 8.06
C ASP A 123 -1.73 2.82 6.68
N THR A 124 -1.83 3.75 5.74
CA THR A 124 -1.43 3.52 4.35
C THR A 124 0.00 2.99 4.19
N PRO A 125 1.03 3.51 4.90
CA PRO A 125 2.38 2.95 4.81
C PRO A 125 2.41 1.46 5.19
N THR A 126 1.68 1.04 6.22
CA THR A 126 1.60 -0.37 6.61
C THR A 126 0.84 -1.22 5.61
N LYS A 127 -0.19 -0.68 4.93
CA LYS A 127 -0.86 -1.37 3.81
C LYS A 127 0.07 -1.60 2.62
N VAL A 128 0.98 -0.66 2.33
CA VAL A 128 1.97 -0.78 1.24
C VAL A 128 3.12 -1.73 1.60
N LEU A 129 3.42 -1.87 2.89
CA LEU A 129 4.46 -2.75 3.46
C LEU A 129 4.16 -4.26 3.38
N LEU A 130 3.13 -4.70 2.65
CA LEU A 130 2.84 -6.10 2.37
C LEU A 130 3.99 -6.74 1.55
N ARG A 131 5.12 -7.02 2.21
CA ARG A 131 6.31 -7.65 1.64
C ARG A 131 6.12 -9.16 1.49
N PRO A 132 6.63 -9.77 0.41
CA PRO A 132 7.22 -11.09 0.46
C PRO A 132 8.62 -10.98 1.07
N THR A 133 8.73 -11.10 2.39
CA THR A 133 10.04 -11.03 3.07
C THR A 133 10.67 -12.41 3.11
N GLU A 134 11.50 -12.72 2.11
CA GLU A 134 12.49 -13.80 2.20
C GLU A 134 13.93 -13.34 1.88
N LEU A 135 14.23 -12.03 1.90
CA LEU A 135 15.52 -11.55 1.41
C LEU A 135 16.46 -10.90 2.44
N TYR A 136 16.14 -10.83 3.73
CA TYR A 136 17.05 -10.15 4.67
C TYR A 136 17.20 -10.75 6.06
N ASP A 137 16.88 -12.03 6.24
CA ASP A 137 17.18 -12.73 7.50
C ASP A 137 17.95 -14.03 7.28
N SER A 138 19.08 -13.89 6.61
CA SER A 138 20.23 -14.75 6.87
C SER A 138 21.49 -13.98 6.55
N GLY A 139 22.35 -13.81 7.55
CA GLY A 139 23.69 -13.29 7.34
C GLY A 139 24.41 -14.11 6.26
N ALA A 140 24.46 -13.59 5.04
CA ALA A 140 25.24 -14.14 3.95
C ALA A 140 25.82 -12.98 3.13
N ASN A 141 27.12 -12.79 3.32
CA ASN A 141 27.99 -12.17 2.35
C ASN A 141 27.74 -12.74 0.94
N ASN A 142 27.97 -11.89 -0.06
CA ASN A 142 28.00 -12.16 -1.51
C ASN A 142 26.65 -12.26 -2.22
N ILE A 143 26.27 -11.14 -2.86
CA ILE A 143 25.80 -11.21 -4.23
C ILE A 143 26.79 -10.42 -5.08
N ALA A 144 27.79 -11.14 -5.56
CA ALA A 144 28.58 -10.70 -6.69
C ALA A 144 27.66 -10.61 -7.91
N LEU A 145 27.74 -9.49 -8.62
CA LEU A 145 27.28 -9.36 -9.99
C LEU A 145 27.92 -10.47 -10.83
N ARG A 146 27.09 -11.29 -11.46
CA ARG A 146 27.41 -12.02 -12.69
C ARG A 146 26.23 -11.93 -13.63
#